data_AF-A0AAN8J2S4-F1
#
_entry.id   AF-A0AAN8J2S4-F1
#
_cell.length_a   1.000
_cell.length_b   1.000
_cell.length_c   1.000
_cell.angle_alpha   90.00
_cell.angle_beta   90.00
_cell.angle_gamma   90.00
#
_symmetry.space_group_name_H-M   'P 1'
#
loop_
_entity.id
_entity.type
_entity.pdbx_description
1 polymer ?
#
loop_
_entity_poly.entity_id
_entity_poly.type
_entity_poly.pdbx_seq_one_letter_code
_entity_poly.pdbx_strand_id
1 'polypeptide(L)'
;MSHLIIIIDSMLTLPLIATLGIYWAVQINKFLKESSFSSHTKAMQRRMNNLMIIQTACPVLLLHAPAFGQYILVLLGSTSNTAVTYFSQTLWTVFPVFSALVIMAFFREYRDLFLRKVCKKKKSPRVLVMSLVTRSNI
;
A
#
# COMPACT_ATOMS: atom_id res chain seq x y z
N MET A 1 19.80 24.13 -14.99
CA MET A 1 20.54 23.02 -14.36
C MET A 1 19.67 22.18 -13.43
N SER A 2 18.79 22.78 -12.63
CA SER A 2 17.88 22.10 -11.69
C SER A 2 16.96 21.04 -12.34
N HIS A 3 16.33 21.34 -13.48
CA HIS A 3 15.45 20.38 -14.17
C HIS A 3 16.19 19.14 -14.70
N LEU A 4 17.44 19.28 -15.14
CA LEU A 4 18.23 18.18 -15.67
C LEU A 4 18.61 17.18 -14.56
N ILE A 5 18.93 17.71 -13.36
CA ILE A 5 19.25 16.90 -12.17
C ILE A 5 18.03 16.07 -11.77
N ILE A 6 16.83 16.67 -11.76
CA ILE A 6 15.58 15.96 -11.40
C ILE A 6 15.28 14.85 -12.42
N ILE A 7 15.52 15.08 -13.71
CA ILE A 7 15.30 14.08 -14.77
C ILE A 7 16.26 12.90 -14.58
N ILE A 8 17.54 13.17 -14.35
CA ILE A 8 18.56 12.14 -14.13
C ILE A 8 18.24 11.32 -12.87
N ASP A 9 17.86 12.00 -11.78
CA ASP A 9 17.46 11.36 -10.53
C ASP A 9 16.22 10.47 -10.70
N SER A 10 15.22 10.94 -11.45
CA SER A 10 14.01 10.18 -11.76
C SER A 10 14.29 8.93 -12.60
N MET A 11 15.18 9.05 -13.59
CA MET A 11 15.58 7.98 -14.49
C MET A 11 16.38 6.88 -13.77
N LEU A 12 17.17 7.24 -12.77
CA LEU A 12 17.95 6.28 -11.99
C LEU A 12 17.11 5.64 -10.87
N THR A 13 16.32 6.44 -10.15
CA THR A 13 15.64 6.02 -8.93
C THR A 13 14.49 5.05 -9.20
N LEU A 14 13.71 5.25 -10.28
CA LEU A 14 12.58 4.38 -10.63
C LEU A 14 12.97 2.92 -10.93
N PRO A 15 13.92 2.65 -11.84
CA PRO A 15 14.34 1.28 -12.11
C PRO A 15 15.04 0.63 -10.90
N LEU A 16 15.75 1.41 -10.08
CA LEU A 16 16.34 0.91 -8.84
C LEU A 16 15.26 0.43 -7.85
N ILE A 17 14.23 1.23 -7.61
CA ILE A 17 13.14 0.85 -6.70
C ILE A 17 12.36 -0.35 -7.27
N ALA A 18 12.12 -0.40 -8.58
CA ALA A 18 11.43 -1.52 -9.21
C ALA A 18 12.22 -2.83 -9.09
N THR A 19 13.52 -2.80 -9.41
CA THR A 19 14.39 -3.98 -9.34
C THR A 19 14.58 -4.46 -7.90
N LEU A 20 14.80 -3.56 -6.94
CA LEU A 20 14.86 -3.89 -5.52
C LEU A 20 13.53 -4.48 -5.03
N GLY A 21 12.40 -3.89 -5.42
CA GLY A 21 11.07 -4.38 -5.06
C GLY A 21 10.84 -5.83 -5.55
N ILE A 22 11.21 -6.11 -6.80
CA ILE A 22 11.13 -7.47 -7.36
C ILE A 22 12.09 -8.41 -6.62
N TYR A 23 13.32 -7.99 -6.37
CA TYR A 23 14.32 -8.77 -5.65
C TYR A 23 13.83 -9.18 -4.26
N TRP A 24 13.35 -8.20 -3.47
CA TRP A 24 12.80 -8.45 -2.13
C TRP A 24 11.55 -9.34 -2.18
N ALA A 25 10.66 -9.14 -3.16
CA ALA A 25 9.47 -9.98 -3.34
C ALA A 25 9.83 -11.44 -3.64
N VAL A 26 10.84 -11.68 -4.48
CA VAL A 26 11.36 -13.02 -4.77
C VAL A 26 11.98 -13.61 -3.50
N GLN A 27 12.79 -12.84 -2.78
CA GLN A 27 13.48 -13.32 -1.61
C GLN A 27 12.54 -13.64 -0.44
N ILE A 28 11.50 -12.84 -0.24
CA ILE A 28 10.40 -13.14 0.70
C ILE A 28 9.69 -14.44 0.32
N ASN A 29 9.37 -14.63 -0.97
CA ASN A 29 8.74 -15.85 -1.44
C ASN A 29 9.64 -17.09 -1.26
N LYS A 30 10.95 -16.96 -1.46
CA LYS A 30 11.93 -18.03 -1.22
C LYS A 30 12.02 -18.37 0.26
N PHE A 31 12.19 -17.35 1.10
CA PHE A 31 12.22 -17.50 2.56
C PHE A 31 10.93 -18.11 3.11
N LEU A 32 9.77 -17.76 2.55
CA LEU A 32 8.48 -18.36 2.90
C LEU A 32 8.33 -19.84 2.51
N LYS A 33 9.01 -20.28 1.45
CA LYS A 33 9.04 -21.69 1.06
C LYS A 33 9.94 -22.50 1.98
N GLU A 34 11.11 -21.99 2.32
CA GLU A 34 12.13 -22.68 3.11
C GLU A 34 11.88 -22.62 4.63
N SER A 35 11.19 -21.60 5.14
CA SER A 35 10.93 -21.44 6.58
C SER A 35 9.89 -22.42 7.13
N SER A 36 10.12 -22.95 8.33
CA SER A 36 9.15 -23.72 9.13
C SER A 36 8.14 -22.80 9.87
N PHE A 37 7.67 -21.74 9.21
CA PHE A 37 6.65 -20.88 9.81
C PHE A 37 5.27 -21.52 9.76
N SER A 38 4.45 -21.18 10.75
CA SER A 38 3.04 -21.53 10.77
C SER A 38 2.34 -21.01 9.51
N SER A 39 1.35 -21.76 9.04
CA SER A 39 0.56 -21.41 7.85
C SER A 39 -0.06 -20.01 7.94
N HIS A 40 -0.37 -19.55 9.16
CA HIS A 40 -0.91 -18.22 9.43
C HIS A 40 0.10 -17.10 9.13
N THR A 41 1.33 -17.21 9.65
CA THR A 41 2.38 -16.21 9.42
C THR A 41 2.79 -16.16 7.94
N LYS A 42 2.82 -17.31 7.27
CA LYS A 42 3.10 -17.37 5.82
C LYS A 42 2.04 -16.65 4.99
N ALA A 43 0.76 -16.83 5.34
CA ALA A 43 -0.34 -16.15 4.67
C ALA A 43 -0.28 -14.62 4.88
N MET A 44 0.08 -14.18 6.09
CA MET A 44 0.23 -12.75 6.40
C MET A 44 1.36 -12.10 5.59
N GLN A 45 2.55 -12.71 5.54
CA GLN A 45 3.67 -12.17 4.77
C GLN A 45 3.42 -12.14 3.27
N ARG A 46 2.72 -13.14 2.69
CA ARG A 46 2.32 -13.07 1.28
C ARG A 46 1.37 -11.90 1.00
N ARG A 47 0.42 -11.65 1.90
CA ARG A 47 -0.51 -10.51 1.78
C ARG A 47 0.24 -9.18 1.87
N MET A 48 1.19 -9.06 2.79
CA MET A 48 2.07 -7.89 2.90
C MET A 48 2.87 -7.65 1.64
N ASN A 49 3.46 -8.71 1.07
CA ASN A 49 4.23 -8.61 -0.17
C ASN A 49 3.36 -8.18 -1.36
N ASN A 50 2.17 -8.78 -1.53
CA ASN A 50 1.23 -8.36 -2.56
C ASN A 50 0.79 -6.90 -2.40
N LEU A 51 0.57 -6.46 -1.16
CA LEU A 51 0.21 -5.08 -0.88
C LEU A 51 1.35 -4.13 -1.23
N MET A 52 2.60 -4.49 -0.91
CA MET A 52 3.77 -3.72 -1.30
C MET A 52 3.91 -3.61 -2.82
N ILE A 53 3.57 -4.66 -3.58
CA ILE A 53 3.57 -4.62 -5.05
C ILE A 53 2.46 -3.68 -5.57
N ILE A 54 1.25 -3.77 -5.02
CA ILE A 54 0.13 -2.91 -5.41
C ILE A 54 0.42 -1.44 -5.08
N GLN A 55 0.95 -1.16 -3.89
CA GLN A 55 1.25 0.19 -3.44
C GLN A 55 2.42 0.82 -4.19
N THR A 56 3.32 0.03 -4.77
CA THR A 56 4.44 0.55 -5.58
C THR A 56 4.03 0.71 -7.04
N ALA A 57 3.22 -0.19 -7.58
CA ALA A 57 2.66 -0.06 -8.92
C ALA A 57 1.74 1.18 -9.04
N CYS A 58 0.94 1.47 -8.02
CA CYS A 58 0.00 2.60 -8.03
C CYS A 58 0.68 3.98 -8.24
N PRO A 59 1.66 4.44 -7.45
CA PRO A 59 2.37 5.70 -7.69
C PRO A 59 3.20 5.68 -8.98
N VAL A 60 3.80 4.54 -9.33
CA VAL A 60 4.54 4.41 -10.59
C VAL A 60 3.63 4.65 -11.80
N LEU A 61 2.37 4.20 -11.76
CA LEU A 61 1.43 4.43 -12.85
C LEU A 61 0.70 5.77 -12.75
N LEU A 62 0.16 6.14 -11.58
CA LEU A 62 -0.67 7.34 -11.41
C LEU A 62 0.12 8.63 -11.21
N LEU A 63 1.27 8.56 -10.55
CA LEU A 63 2.05 9.75 -10.18
C LEU A 63 3.14 10.04 -11.21
N HIS A 64 3.78 9.00 -11.74
CA HIS A 64 4.84 9.18 -12.73
C HIS A 64 4.32 9.35 -14.16
N ALA A 65 3.15 8.80 -14.54
CA ALA A 65 2.58 9.06 -15.87
C ALA A 65 2.31 10.56 -16.15
N PRO A 66 1.63 11.33 -15.28
CA PRO A 66 1.44 12.76 -15.51
C PRO A 66 2.76 13.53 -15.44
N ALA A 67 3.71 13.11 -14.58
CA ALA A 67 5.05 13.71 -14.54
C ALA A 67 5.80 13.48 -15.86
N PHE A 68 5.77 12.27 -16.42
CA PHE A 68 6.38 11.96 -17.72
C PHE A 68 5.73 12.75 -18.85
N GLY A 69 4.40 12.90 -18.83
CA GLY A 69 3.67 13.74 -19.77
C GLY A 69 4.12 15.21 -19.70
N GLN A 70 4.31 15.76 -18.49
CA GLN A 70 4.85 17.11 -18.31
C GLN A 70 6.30 17.23 -18.80
N TYR A 71 7.15 16.22 -18.59
CA TYR A 71 8.51 16.22 -19.13
C TYR A 71 8.53 16.23 -20.66
N ILE A 72 7.70 15.41 -21.31
CA ILE A 72 7.58 15.39 -22.77
C ILE A 72 7.08 16.74 -23.29
N LEU A 73 6.09 17.35 -22.65
CA LEU A 73 5.58 18.68 -22.99
C LEU A 73 6.66 19.77 -22.91
N VAL A 74 7.50 19.74 -21.87
CA VAL A 74 8.63 20.67 -21.71
C VAL A 74 9.70 20.42 -22.79
N LEU A 75 9.97 19.16 -23.15
CA LEU A 75 10.92 18.81 -24.21
C LEU A 75 10.42 19.23 -25.61
N LEU A 76 9.10 19.25 -25.84
CA LEU A 76 8.49 19.79 -27.07
C LEU A 76 8.47 21.34 -27.12
N GLY A 77 9.03 22.02 -26.12
CA GLY A 77 9.10 23.49 -26.08
C GLY A 77 7.76 24.17 -25.76
N SER A 78 6.75 23.41 -25.32
CA SER A 78 5.46 23.96 -24.93
C SER A 78 5.53 24.53 -23.51
N THR A 79 5.02 25.74 -23.31
CA THR A 79 4.93 26.35 -21.97
C THR A 79 4.01 25.51 -21.09
N SER A 80 4.60 24.84 -20.09
CA SER A 80 3.92 24.02 -19.09
C SER A 80 2.57 24.64 -18.66
N ASN A 81 1.46 24.03 -19.06
CA ASN A 81 0.13 24.48 -18.69
C ASN A 81 -0.03 24.40 -17.16
N THR A 82 -0.25 25.55 -16.52
CA THR A 82 -0.35 25.71 -15.06
C THR A 82 -1.38 24.75 -14.44
N ALA A 83 -2.47 24.46 -15.18
CA ALA A 83 -3.50 23.53 -14.74
C ALA A 83 -2.98 22.10 -14.52
N VAL A 84 -2.09 21.61 -15.40
CA VAL A 84 -1.51 20.27 -15.29
C VAL A 84 -0.56 20.19 -14.10
N THR A 85 0.21 21.25 -13.85
CA THR A 85 1.11 21.33 -12.70
C THR A 85 0.36 21.29 -11.37
N TYR A 86 -0.71 22.08 -11.22
CA TYR A 86 -1.52 22.06 -10.00
C TYR A 86 -2.20 20.71 -9.77
N PHE A 87 -2.67 20.06 -10.83
CA PHE A 87 -3.28 18.74 -10.74
C PHE A 87 -2.27 17.67 -10.29
N SER A 88 -1.09 17.62 -10.93
CA SER A 88 0.00 16.70 -10.55
C SER A 88 0.46 16.91 -9.10
N GLN A 89 0.62 18.16 -8.66
CA GLN A 89 1.02 18.47 -7.28
C GLN A 89 -0.03 18.05 -6.27
N THR A 90 -1.31 18.28 -6.57
CA THR A 90 -2.42 17.85 -5.70
C THR A 90 -2.44 16.33 -5.55
N LEU A 91 -2.31 15.60 -6.65
CA LEU A 91 -2.19 14.13 -6.66
C LEU A 91 -1.01 13.65 -5.80
N TRP A 92 0.15 14.31 -5.90
CA TRP A 92 1.33 14.02 -5.08
C TRP A 92 1.05 14.16 -3.57
N THR A 93 0.35 15.22 -3.16
CA THR A 93 0.04 15.45 -1.74
C THR A 93 -1.01 14.49 -1.18
N VAL A 94 -1.95 14.02 -2.00
CA VAL A 94 -3.02 13.09 -1.59
C VAL A 94 -2.55 11.63 -1.61
N PHE A 95 -1.51 11.31 -2.38
CA PHE A 95 -0.94 9.97 -2.46
C PHE A 95 -0.66 9.27 -1.11
N PRO A 96 0.01 9.89 -0.12
CA PRO A 96 0.26 9.24 1.18
C PRO A 96 -1.03 8.91 1.95
N VAL A 97 -2.10 9.68 1.75
CA VAL A 97 -3.41 9.39 2.35
C VAL A 97 -4.06 8.21 1.65
N PHE A 98 -3.99 8.17 0.32
CA PHE A 98 -4.53 7.06 -0.46
C PHE A 98 -3.80 5.74 -0.16
N SER A 99 -2.47 5.78 -0.05
CA SER A 99 -1.68 4.59 0.30
C SER A 99 -2.04 4.07 1.69
N ALA A 100 -2.20 4.95 2.69
CA ALA A 100 -2.64 4.58 4.02
C ALA A 100 -4.05 3.94 4.03
N LEU A 101 -4.98 4.47 3.22
CA LEU A 101 -6.32 3.90 3.07
C LEU A 101 -6.30 2.51 2.42
N VAL A 102 -5.49 2.32 1.36
CA VAL A 102 -5.34 1.01 0.70
C VAL A 102 -4.79 -0.03 1.67
N ILE A 103 -3.79 0.33 2.47
CA ILE A 103 -3.24 -0.55 3.51
C ILE A 103 -4.34 -0.93 4.52
N MET A 104 -5.07 0.06 5.02
CA MET A 104 -6.13 -0.14 6.01
C MET A 104 -7.28 -1.02 5.48
N ALA A 105 -7.59 -0.92 4.19
CA ALA A 105 -8.59 -1.74 3.51
C ALA A 105 -8.15 -3.20 3.31
N PHE A 106 -6.87 -3.43 3.01
CA PHE A 106 -6.34 -4.75 2.65
C PHE A 106 -6.05 -5.64 3.87
N PHE A 107 -5.62 -5.04 4.98
CA PHE A 107 -5.43 -5.77 6.22
C PHE A 107 -6.76 -5.98 6.93
N ARG A 108 -7.32 -7.19 6.80
CA ARG A 108 -8.56 -7.60 7.46
C ARG A 108 -8.53 -7.41 8.98
N GLU A 109 -7.36 -7.60 9.61
CA GLU A 109 -7.13 -7.36 11.04
C GLU A 109 -7.25 -5.87 11.41
N TYR A 110 -6.72 -4.97 10.57
CA TYR A 110 -6.90 -3.53 10.73
C TYR A 110 -8.35 -3.11 10.51
N ARG A 111 -9.01 -3.69 9.50
CA ARG A 111 -10.42 -3.44 9.21
C ARG A 111 -11.31 -3.87 10.38
N ASP A 112 -11.03 -5.01 11.01
CA ASP A 112 -11.76 -5.50 12.17
C ASP A 112 -11.48 -4.65 13.43
N LEU A 113 -10.27 -4.15 13.62
CA LEU A 113 -9.95 -3.21 14.71
C LEU A 113 -10.60 -1.84 14.51
N PHE A 114 -10.57 -1.33 13.28
CA PHE A 114 -11.23 -0.09 12.89
C PHE A 114 -12.75 -0.22 13.03
N LEU A 115 -13.34 -1.30 12.51
CA LEU A 115 -14.76 -1.60 12.69
C LEU A 115 -15.12 -1.82 14.16
N ARG A 116 -14.25 -2.36 15.02
CA ARG A 116 -14.51 -2.46 16.47
C ARG A 116 -14.46 -1.10 17.18
N LYS A 117 -13.61 -0.18 16.75
CA LYS A 117 -13.53 1.18 17.29
C LYS A 117 -14.66 2.08 16.78
N VAL A 118 -15.02 1.96 15.51
CA VAL A 118 -16.04 2.77 14.82
C VAL A 118 -17.43 2.19 15.02
N CYS A 119 -17.62 0.90 14.82
CA CYS A 119 -18.80 0.19 15.30
C CYS A 119 -18.48 -0.38 16.69
N LYS A 120 -18.88 0.32 17.76
CA LYS A 120 -19.06 -0.31 19.07
C LYS A 120 -20.11 -1.42 18.96
N LYS A 121 -19.76 -2.59 18.40
CA LYS A 121 -20.58 -3.79 18.54
C LYS A 121 -20.48 -4.20 19.99
N LYS A 122 -21.48 -3.78 20.76
CA LYS A 122 -21.89 -4.31 22.06
C LYS A 122 -21.59 -5.81 22.05
N LYS A 123 -20.63 -6.27 22.86
CA LYS A 123 -20.36 -7.69 23.06
C LYS A 123 -21.71 -8.37 23.34
N SER A 124 -22.19 -9.19 22.41
CA SER A 124 -23.34 -10.04 22.65
C SER A 124 -22.89 -11.09 23.68
N PRO A 125 -23.60 -11.23 24.82
CA PRO A 125 -23.19 -12.03 25.96
C PRO A 125 -23.41 -13.53 25.72
N ARG A 126 -22.86 -14.12 24.65
CA ARG A 126 -23.00 -15.57 24.39
C ARG A 126 -22.00 -16.44 25.14
N VAL A 127 -20.94 -15.87 25.73
CA VAL A 127 -19.99 -16.63 26.55
C VAL A 127 -20.46 -16.74 28.02
N LEU A 128 -21.33 -15.83 28.50
CA LEU A 128 -21.85 -15.88 29.87
C LEU A 128 -23.01 -16.86 30.04
N VAL A 129 -23.79 -17.14 28.99
CA VAL A 129 -24.91 -18.09 29.06
C VAL A 129 -24.40 -19.54 29.10
N MET A 130 -23.28 -19.84 28.42
CA MET A 130 -22.71 -21.19 28.42
C MET A 130 -22.09 -21.57 29.79
N SER A 131 -21.58 -20.60 30.56
CA SER A 131 -21.03 -20.87 31.90
C SER A 131 -22.10 -20.94 33.00
N LEU A 132 -23.30 -20.39 32.78
CA LEU A 132 -24.43 -20.49 33.72
C LEU A 132 -25.25 -21.76 33.51
N VAL A 133 -25.40 -22.25 32.27
CA VAL A 133 -26.09 -23.52 31.98
C VAL A 133 -25.34 -24.72 32.55
N THR A 134 -24.00 -24.72 32.52
CA THR A 134 -23.20 -25.80 33.10
C THR A 134 -23.21 -25.78 34.65
N ARG A 135 -23.54 -24.65 35.28
CA ARG A 135 -23.62 -24.53 36.74
C ARG A 135 -25.01 -24.82 37.32
N SER A 136 -26.02 -24.97 36.46
CA SER A 136 -27.40 -25.29 36.86
C SER A 136 -27.75 -26.77 36.68
N ASN A 137 -26.80 -27.59 36.23
CA ASN A 137 -26.98 -29.02 35.96
C ASN A 137 -26.04 -29.89 36.83
N ILE A 138 -25.60 -29.35 37.97
CA ILE A 138 -24.89 -30.04 39.05
C ILE A 138 -25.66 -29.77 40.34
#